data_AF-A0A1X1BP56-F1
#
_entry.id   AF-A0A1X1BP56-F1
#
_cell.length_a   1.000
_cell.length_b   1.000
_cell.length_c   1.000
_cell.angle_alpha   90.00
_cell.angle_beta   90.00
_cell.angle_gamma   90.00
#
_symmetry.space_group_name_H-M   'P 1'
#
loop_
_entity.id
_entity.type
_entity.pdbx_description
1 polymer ?
#
loop_
_entity_poly.entity_id
_entity_poly.type
_entity_poly.pdbx_seq_one_letter_code
_entity_poly.pdbx_strand_id
1 'polypeptide(L)'
;MVAIIDALINSLGELSKRKVKRSAHIWGSRLAQIYNRRKAIAPKQVPRIVRCIVDNRLESHTKGRNIIQHFANNLTQLETLGNSDLAALCYAFIVVGEDSIARNLLQHHCKKTPSIAENIQGLAEVIRTIALVASRQRAEKHSNQNNLKLTEEDTDICDRVLEEAANRLRTLQHGINTSCSECAAAGELLAESLFLSQLRNRSDSVFPGAYHWIEDAPIGSRVRISHLLSNDQKLILEKQIAAATYAETLSVLRYIYHMRHNQQTHLQQLFTRLCATTGQSTRMCRAEANETLDHFIRTLQSPHGHKRVHSNDINKALLEYLIGIRRSGVLNRGHVSSHRWNYPVMF
;
A
#
# COMPACT_ATOMS: atom_id res chain seq x y z
N MET A 1 -14.41 -20.22 24.71
CA MET A 1 -13.95 -19.97 23.33
C MET A 1 -13.51 -18.52 23.08
N VAL A 2 -14.30 -17.51 23.49
CA VAL A 2 -13.98 -16.07 23.34
C VAL A 2 -12.60 -15.70 23.92
N ALA A 3 -12.29 -16.16 25.14
CA ALA A 3 -11.00 -15.90 25.79
C ALA A 3 -9.76 -16.43 25.03
N ILE A 4 -9.90 -17.49 24.24
CA ILE A 4 -8.80 -18.05 23.43
C ILE A 4 -8.53 -17.15 22.23
N ILE A 5 -9.59 -16.64 21.58
CA ILE A 5 -9.45 -15.74 20.43
C ILE A 5 -8.86 -14.41 20.89
N ASP A 6 -9.32 -13.86 22.01
CA ASP A 6 -8.75 -12.62 22.57
C ASP A 6 -7.29 -12.82 23.00
N ALA A 7 -6.93 -13.97 23.58
CA ALA A 7 -5.54 -14.31 23.88
C ALA A 7 -4.67 -14.42 22.61
N LEU A 8 -5.22 -14.96 21.52
CA LEU A 8 -4.53 -15.02 20.23
C LEU A 8 -4.36 -13.64 19.60
N ILE A 9 -5.38 -12.78 19.66
CA ILE A 9 -5.31 -11.39 19.17
C ILE A 9 -4.32 -10.59 20.00
N ASN A 10 -4.33 -10.71 21.33
CA ASN A 10 -3.34 -10.09 22.19
C ASN A 10 -1.94 -10.62 21.88
N SER A 11 -1.78 -11.92 21.62
CA SER A 11 -0.52 -12.49 21.16
C SER A 11 -0.10 -11.93 19.80
N LEU A 12 -1.01 -11.63 18.87
CA LEU A 12 -0.68 -10.96 17.61
C LEU A 12 -0.25 -9.51 17.85
N GLY A 13 -1.00 -8.76 18.67
CA GLY A 13 -0.65 -7.39 19.02
C GLY A 13 0.73 -7.30 19.70
N GLU A 14 1.04 -8.24 20.59
CA GLU A 14 2.37 -8.36 21.19
C GLU A 14 3.46 -8.76 20.19
N LEU A 15 3.12 -9.50 19.13
CA LEU A 15 4.04 -9.74 18.02
C LEU A 15 4.29 -8.46 17.20
N SER A 16 3.27 -7.61 17.03
CA SER A 16 3.37 -6.33 16.31
C SER A 16 4.16 -5.25 17.08
N LYS A 17 4.02 -5.19 18.42
CA LYS A 17 4.64 -4.14 19.26
C LYS A 17 6.15 -4.29 19.43
N ARG A 18 6.65 -5.51 19.35
CA ARG A 18 8.03 -5.81 19.71
C ARG A 18 8.93 -5.61 18.49
N LYS A 19 9.96 -4.76 18.62
CA LYS A 19 11.16 -4.71 17.73
C LYS A 19 11.98 -6.02 17.76
N VAL A 20 11.32 -7.15 18.01
CA VAL A 20 11.94 -8.45 18.25
C VAL A 20 11.81 -9.24 16.95
N LYS A 21 12.95 -9.37 16.28
CA LYS A 21 13.23 -10.38 15.24
C LYS A 21 12.58 -11.71 15.64
N ARG A 22 11.46 -12.13 15.03
CA ARG A 22 10.75 -13.38 15.40
C ARG A 22 10.48 -14.23 14.17
N SER A 23 10.74 -15.53 14.27
CA SER A 23 10.70 -16.48 13.15
C SER A 23 9.38 -16.45 12.35
N ALA A 24 9.48 -16.54 11.01
CA ALA A 24 8.35 -16.72 10.09
C ALA A 24 7.40 -17.86 10.53
N HIS A 25 7.96 -18.88 11.19
CA HIS A 25 7.21 -20.00 11.75
C HIS A 25 6.19 -19.56 12.81
N ILE A 26 6.51 -18.55 13.63
CA ILE A 26 5.61 -18.06 14.68
C ILE A 26 4.40 -17.36 14.05
N TRP A 27 4.63 -16.46 13.10
CA TRP A 27 3.55 -15.81 12.35
C TRP A 27 2.70 -16.83 11.58
N GLY A 28 3.34 -17.73 10.85
CA GLY A 28 2.64 -18.79 10.11
C GLY A 28 1.79 -19.71 11.00
N SER A 29 2.26 -20.01 12.21
CA SER A 29 1.52 -20.80 13.22
C SER A 29 0.36 -20.01 13.82
N ARG A 30 0.56 -18.74 14.20
CA ARG A 30 -0.51 -17.89 14.74
C ARG A 30 -1.60 -17.61 13.71
N LEU A 31 -1.25 -17.30 12.47
CA LEU A 31 -2.21 -17.19 11.38
C LEU A 31 -2.96 -18.51 11.15
N ALA A 32 -2.30 -19.66 11.29
CA ALA A 32 -2.99 -20.96 11.21
C ALA A 32 -4.05 -21.13 12.31
N GLN A 33 -3.69 -20.76 13.55
CA GLN A 33 -4.59 -20.88 14.69
C GLN A 33 -5.82 -19.99 14.55
N ILE A 34 -5.66 -18.80 13.97
CA ILE A 34 -6.76 -17.86 13.67
C ILE A 34 -7.59 -18.39 12.51
N TYR A 35 -6.95 -18.78 11.40
CA TYR A 35 -7.65 -19.32 10.24
C TYR A 35 -8.52 -20.53 10.61
N ASN A 36 -8.01 -21.44 11.44
CA ASN A 36 -8.76 -22.62 11.87
C ASN A 36 -9.97 -22.27 12.76
N ARG A 37 -9.95 -21.10 13.42
CA ARG A 37 -11.03 -20.61 14.30
C ARG A 37 -11.88 -19.53 13.66
N ARG A 38 -11.69 -19.23 12.37
CA ARG A 38 -12.26 -18.07 11.68
C ARG A 38 -13.77 -17.89 11.84
N LYS A 39 -14.53 -19.00 11.87
CA LYS A 39 -15.99 -19.00 12.04
C LYS A 39 -16.47 -18.57 13.44
N ALA A 40 -15.59 -18.64 14.44
CA ALA A 40 -15.91 -18.27 15.82
C ALA A 40 -15.46 -16.84 16.19
N ILE A 41 -14.89 -16.11 15.24
CA ILE A 41 -14.40 -14.74 15.43
C ILE A 41 -15.59 -13.80 15.36
N ALA A 42 -15.78 -13.01 16.41
CA ALA A 42 -16.86 -12.03 16.45
C ALA A 42 -16.57 -10.86 15.50
N PRO A 43 -17.58 -10.23 14.87
CA PRO A 43 -17.39 -9.10 13.97
C PRO A 43 -16.51 -7.98 14.57
N LYS A 44 -16.73 -7.63 15.85
CA LYS A 44 -15.93 -6.63 16.58
C LYS A 44 -14.42 -6.93 16.68
N GLN A 45 -14.01 -8.18 16.50
CA GLN A 45 -12.61 -8.60 16.56
C GLN A 45 -11.90 -8.49 15.20
N VAL A 46 -12.67 -8.46 14.11
CA VAL A 46 -12.15 -8.43 12.73
C VAL A 46 -11.21 -7.26 12.48
N PRO A 47 -11.53 -6.00 12.85
CA PRO A 47 -10.66 -4.86 12.57
C PRO A 47 -9.27 -5.03 13.19
N ARG A 48 -9.19 -5.50 14.44
CA ARG A 48 -7.92 -5.72 15.16
C ARG A 48 -7.07 -6.80 14.48
N ILE A 49 -7.69 -7.88 14.00
CA ILE A 49 -6.98 -8.95 13.29
C ILE A 49 -6.46 -8.44 11.96
N VAL A 50 -7.30 -7.75 11.19
CA VAL A 50 -6.92 -7.22 9.87
C VAL A 50 -5.81 -6.19 10.00
N ARG A 51 -5.90 -5.28 10.97
CA ARG A 51 -4.83 -4.33 11.29
C ARG A 51 -3.52 -5.03 11.63
N CYS A 52 -3.54 -6.08 12.44
CA CYS A 52 -2.33 -6.89 12.69
C CYS A 52 -1.75 -7.50 11.41
N ILE A 53 -2.59 -7.93 10.47
CA ILE A 53 -2.11 -8.47 9.18
C ILE A 53 -1.50 -7.34 8.33
N VAL A 54 -2.14 -6.17 8.28
CA VAL A 54 -1.70 -5.02 7.48
C VAL A 54 -0.41 -4.41 8.03
N ASP A 55 -0.35 -4.13 9.33
CA ASP A 55 0.81 -3.53 9.99
C ASP A 55 2.07 -4.39 9.82
N ASN A 56 1.89 -5.71 9.75
CA ASN A 56 2.98 -6.68 9.57
C ASN A 56 3.17 -7.15 8.12
N ARG A 57 2.46 -6.55 7.16
CA ARG A 57 2.60 -6.83 5.73
C ARG A 57 2.40 -8.31 5.36
N LEU A 58 1.36 -8.91 5.95
CA LEU A 58 1.05 -10.35 5.85
C LEU A 58 -0.09 -10.65 4.86
N GLU A 59 -0.51 -9.67 4.06
CA GLU A 59 -1.63 -9.76 3.12
C GLU A 59 -1.30 -10.68 1.93
N SER A 60 -0.02 -10.78 1.55
CA SER A 60 0.48 -11.69 0.51
C SER A 60 0.62 -13.14 1.01
N HIS A 61 0.73 -13.36 2.32
CA HIS A 61 0.82 -14.70 2.89
C HIS A 61 -0.50 -15.46 2.72
N THR A 62 -0.47 -16.68 2.20
CA THR A 62 -1.66 -17.47 1.85
C THR A 62 -2.71 -17.52 2.97
N LYS A 63 -2.30 -17.76 4.23
CA LYS A 63 -3.25 -17.79 5.35
C LYS A 63 -3.78 -16.41 5.71
N GLY A 64 -2.96 -15.36 5.58
CA GLY A 64 -3.40 -13.98 5.82
C GLY A 64 -4.46 -13.57 4.80
N ARG A 65 -4.17 -13.78 3.51
CA ARG A 65 -5.13 -13.62 2.41
C ARG A 65 -6.43 -14.37 2.65
N ASN A 66 -6.36 -15.66 3.01
CA ASN A 66 -7.57 -16.47 3.21
C ASN A 66 -8.40 -16.02 4.43
N ILE A 67 -7.77 -15.49 5.48
CA ILE A 67 -8.47 -14.88 6.62
C ILE A 67 -9.21 -13.63 6.16
N ILE A 68 -8.52 -12.73 5.45
CA ILE A 68 -9.11 -11.48 4.95
C ILE A 68 -10.30 -11.77 4.01
N GLN A 69 -10.15 -12.69 3.06
CA GLN A 69 -11.23 -13.10 2.15
C GLN A 69 -12.42 -13.69 2.90
N HIS A 70 -12.18 -14.47 3.96
CA HIS A 70 -13.26 -14.97 4.78
C HIS A 70 -14.03 -13.83 5.46
N PHE A 71 -13.34 -12.82 5.98
CA PHE A 71 -14.00 -11.69 6.62
C PHE A 71 -14.77 -10.82 5.65
N ALA A 72 -14.21 -10.51 4.47
CA ALA A 72 -14.89 -9.76 3.42
C ALA A 72 -16.29 -10.31 3.12
N ASN A 73 -16.40 -11.64 2.98
CA ASN A 73 -17.66 -12.33 2.67
C ASN A 73 -18.70 -12.35 3.81
N ASN A 74 -18.31 -11.99 5.05
CA ASN A 74 -19.17 -12.10 6.24
C ASN A 74 -19.43 -10.74 6.92
N LEU A 75 -19.18 -9.64 6.21
CA LEU A 75 -19.07 -8.31 6.78
C LEU A 75 -20.36 -7.48 6.60
N THR A 76 -21.50 -8.03 6.97
CA THR A 76 -22.79 -7.33 6.92
C THR A 76 -23.12 -6.55 8.21
N GLN A 77 -22.26 -6.60 9.24
CA GLN A 77 -22.60 -6.14 10.59
C GLN A 77 -21.45 -5.40 11.33
N LEU A 78 -20.58 -4.67 10.64
CA LEU A 78 -19.63 -3.79 11.34
C LEU A 78 -20.30 -2.44 11.64
N GLU A 79 -21.03 -2.37 12.74
CA GLU A 79 -21.44 -1.09 13.32
C GLU A 79 -20.21 -0.38 13.92
N THR A 80 -20.14 0.93 13.67
CA THR A 80 -19.17 1.89 14.25
C THR A 80 -17.70 1.43 14.23
N LEU A 81 -17.07 1.53 13.07
CA LEU A 81 -15.61 1.44 12.95
C LEU A 81 -14.97 2.82 13.10
N GLY A 82 -13.86 2.88 13.83
CA GLY A 82 -12.97 4.04 13.77
C GLY A 82 -12.33 4.17 12.38
N ASN A 83 -11.99 5.40 12.00
CA ASN A 83 -11.59 5.73 10.62
C ASN A 83 -10.29 5.03 10.20
N SER A 84 -9.33 4.86 11.12
CA SER A 84 -8.08 4.11 10.85
C SER A 84 -8.30 2.62 10.64
N ASP A 85 -9.20 2.02 11.43
CA ASP A 85 -9.57 0.61 11.30
C ASP A 85 -10.30 0.35 9.98
N LEU A 86 -11.15 1.29 9.56
CA LEU A 86 -11.80 1.23 8.25
C LEU A 86 -10.79 1.29 7.10
N ALA A 87 -9.83 2.22 7.13
CA ALA A 87 -8.83 2.35 6.08
C ALA A 87 -8.00 1.06 5.94
N ALA A 88 -7.55 0.49 7.07
CA ALA A 88 -6.84 -0.80 7.08
C ALA A 88 -7.70 -1.96 6.55
N LEU A 89 -8.98 -2.02 6.92
CA LEU A 89 -9.92 -3.03 6.41
C LEU A 89 -10.12 -2.92 4.90
N CYS A 90 -10.41 -1.72 4.42
CA CYS A 90 -10.64 -1.46 3.01
C CYS A 90 -9.38 -1.76 2.19
N TYR A 91 -8.21 -1.31 2.65
CA TYR A 91 -6.92 -1.67 2.04
C TYR A 91 -6.75 -3.18 1.93
N ALA A 92 -6.96 -3.92 3.02
CA ALA A 92 -6.81 -5.37 3.04
C ALA A 92 -7.77 -6.07 2.06
N PHE A 93 -9.02 -5.63 1.98
CA PHE A 93 -10.01 -6.18 1.03
C PHE A 93 -9.60 -5.95 -0.42
N ILE A 94 -9.14 -4.75 -0.78
CA ILE A 94 -8.67 -4.46 -2.14
C ILE A 94 -7.45 -5.32 -2.51
N VAL A 95 -6.53 -5.51 -1.55
CA VAL A 95 -5.34 -6.34 -1.73
C VAL A 95 -5.69 -7.80 -2.06
N VAL A 96 -6.79 -8.33 -1.52
CA VAL A 96 -7.25 -9.69 -1.79
C VAL A 96 -8.28 -9.81 -2.92
N GLY A 97 -8.62 -8.70 -3.58
CA GLY A 97 -9.51 -8.66 -4.75
C GLY A 97 -10.98 -8.38 -4.45
N GLU A 98 -11.32 -7.98 -3.23
CA GLU A 98 -12.68 -7.69 -2.78
C GLU A 98 -13.00 -6.18 -2.92
N ASP A 99 -12.75 -5.64 -4.12
CA ASP A 99 -12.75 -4.19 -4.40
C ASP A 99 -14.15 -3.57 -4.20
N SER A 100 -15.22 -4.30 -4.54
CA SER A 100 -16.61 -3.86 -4.38
C SER A 100 -17.01 -3.67 -2.92
N ILE A 101 -16.58 -4.59 -2.05
CA ILE A 101 -16.86 -4.57 -0.61
C ILE A 101 -16.13 -3.38 0.03
N ALA A 102 -14.85 -3.19 -0.31
CA ALA A 102 -14.07 -2.05 0.16
C ALA A 102 -14.70 -0.71 -0.26
N ARG A 103 -15.13 -0.59 -1.52
CA ARG A 103 -15.80 0.62 -2.01
C ARG A 103 -17.07 0.93 -1.23
N ASN A 104 -17.94 -0.07 -1.02
CA ASN A 104 -19.20 0.13 -0.29
C ASN A 104 -18.95 0.58 1.16
N LEU A 105 -17.91 0.02 1.81
CA LEU A 105 -17.50 0.42 3.16
C LEU A 105 -16.99 1.86 3.22
N LEU A 106 -16.12 2.25 2.28
CA LEU A 106 -15.63 3.62 2.17
C LEU A 106 -16.78 4.61 1.92
N GLN A 107 -17.69 4.28 1.00
CA GLN A 107 -18.86 5.12 0.69
C GLN A 107 -19.75 5.33 1.90
N HIS A 108 -20.10 4.25 2.61
CA HIS A 108 -20.94 4.33 3.79
C HIS A 108 -20.31 5.20 4.89
N HIS A 109 -19.00 5.05 5.12
CA HIS A 109 -18.30 5.80 6.15
C HIS A 109 -18.12 7.27 5.79
N CYS A 110 -17.55 7.54 4.61
CA CYS A 110 -17.30 8.90 4.13
C CYS A 110 -18.57 9.70 3.88
N LYS A 111 -19.78 9.12 3.91
CA LYS A 111 -21.05 9.86 3.91
C LYS A 111 -21.56 10.16 5.32
N LYS A 112 -21.38 9.24 6.27
CA LYS A 112 -22.01 9.32 7.61
C LYS A 112 -21.21 10.09 8.65
N THR A 113 -19.88 10.16 8.53
CA THR A 113 -19.05 10.84 9.53
C THR A 113 -18.88 12.32 9.18
N PRO A 114 -18.86 13.25 10.16
CA PRO A 114 -18.56 14.66 9.91
C PRO A 114 -17.08 14.89 9.60
N SER A 115 -16.19 14.13 10.26
CA SER A 115 -14.74 14.12 9.99
C SER A 115 -14.29 12.77 9.44
N ILE A 116 -13.54 12.79 8.34
CA ILE A 116 -13.06 11.59 7.63
C ILE A 116 -11.91 10.90 8.36
N ALA A 117 -11.13 11.61 9.18
CA ALA A 117 -10.04 11.03 9.98
C ALA A 117 -9.76 11.87 11.22
N GLU A 118 -9.19 11.29 12.27
CA GLU A 118 -8.83 12.06 13.47
C GLU A 118 -7.54 12.86 13.29
N ASN A 119 -6.59 12.35 12.50
CA ASN A 119 -5.27 12.95 12.30
C ASN A 119 -4.82 12.89 10.83
N ILE A 120 -3.69 13.53 10.51
CA ILE A 120 -3.13 13.62 9.15
C ILE A 120 -2.80 12.23 8.60
N GLN A 121 -2.20 11.37 9.41
CA GLN A 121 -1.82 10.03 9.00
C GLN A 121 -3.03 9.18 8.60
N GLY A 122 -4.07 9.17 9.42
CA GLY A 122 -5.32 8.47 9.13
C GLY A 122 -6.00 9.01 7.88
N LEU A 123 -5.92 10.32 7.63
CA LEU A 123 -6.45 10.90 6.38
C LEU A 123 -5.65 10.42 5.16
N ALA A 124 -4.32 10.39 5.25
CA ALA A 124 -3.46 9.88 4.19
C ALA A 124 -3.74 8.40 3.91
N GLU A 125 -3.99 7.57 4.93
CA GLU A 125 -4.38 6.17 4.79
C GLU A 125 -5.73 6.00 4.06
N VAL A 126 -6.72 6.85 4.38
CA VAL A 126 -8.02 6.86 3.69
C VAL A 126 -7.84 7.25 2.23
N ILE A 127 -7.12 8.33 1.95
CA ILE A 127 -6.88 8.81 0.57
C ILE A 127 -6.13 7.77 -0.24
N ARG A 128 -5.09 7.15 0.34
CA ARG A 128 -4.36 6.04 -0.29
C ARG A 128 -5.29 4.89 -0.67
N THR A 129 -6.23 4.55 0.21
CA THR A 129 -7.15 3.45 -0.02
C THR A 129 -8.15 3.80 -1.14
N ILE A 130 -8.65 5.03 -1.16
CA ILE A 130 -9.50 5.54 -2.26
C ILE A 130 -8.72 5.56 -3.58
N ALA A 131 -7.47 6.04 -3.56
CA ALA A 131 -6.58 6.06 -4.72
C ALA A 131 -6.31 4.64 -5.24
N LEU A 132 -6.19 3.65 -4.36
CA LEU A 132 -6.04 2.25 -4.73
C LEU A 132 -7.28 1.71 -5.45
N VAL A 133 -8.49 1.99 -4.95
CA VAL A 133 -9.74 1.64 -5.65
C VAL A 133 -9.80 2.32 -7.03
N ALA A 134 -9.59 3.63 -7.07
CA ALA A 134 -9.67 4.44 -8.29
C ALA A 134 -8.65 3.97 -9.35
N SER A 135 -7.43 3.64 -8.94
CA SER A 135 -6.38 3.13 -9.82
C SER A 135 -6.75 1.80 -10.46
N ARG A 136 -7.33 0.89 -9.68
CA ARG A 136 -7.72 -0.44 -10.18
C ARG A 136 -8.94 -0.37 -11.10
N GLN A 137 -9.92 0.47 -10.78
CA GLN A 137 -11.04 0.76 -11.68
C GLN A 137 -10.55 1.34 -13.02
N ARG A 138 -9.59 2.26 -12.98
CA ARG A 138 -8.98 2.83 -14.19
C ARG A 138 -8.27 1.76 -15.02
N ALA A 139 -7.52 0.86 -14.38
CA ALA A 139 -6.87 -0.26 -15.05
C ALA A 139 -7.90 -1.23 -15.69
N GLU A 140 -8.99 -1.54 -15.00
CA GLU A 140 -10.04 -2.44 -15.48
C GLU A 140 -10.80 -1.88 -16.68
N LYS A 141 -11.11 -0.56 -16.67
CA LYS A 141 -11.69 0.17 -17.80
C LYS A 141 -10.83 0.08 -19.08
N HIS A 142 -9.52 -0.04 -18.93
CA HIS A 142 -8.60 -0.24 -20.07
C HIS A 142 -8.53 -1.70 -20.55
N SER A 143 -9.04 -2.66 -19.77
CA SER A 143 -8.91 -4.11 -20.03
C SER A 143 -10.19 -4.81 -20.51
N ASN A 144 -11.40 -4.30 -20.21
CA ASN A 144 -12.68 -4.88 -20.65
C ASN A 144 -13.80 -3.82 -20.80
N GLN A 145 -14.69 -4.01 -21.79
CA GLN A 145 -15.84 -3.15 -22.16
C GLN A 145 -17.00 -3.11 -21.15
N ASN A 146 -16.83 -3.61 -19.92
CA ASN A 146 -17.87 -3.47 -18.90
C ASN A 146 -17.72 -2.13 -18.17
N ASN A 147 -18.75 -1.30 -18.35
CA ASN A 147 -18.90 0.07 -17.86
C ASN A 147 -18.89 0.19 -16.33
N LEU A 148 -17.77 -0.06 -15.65
CA LEU A 148 -17.50 0.55 -14.36
C LEU A 148 -17.11 2.02 -14.61
N LYS A 149 -18.12 2.84 -14.95
CA LYS A 149 -17.99 4.30 -14.87
C LYS A 149 -17.83 4.65 -13.39
N LEU A 150 -16.89 5.55 -13.09
CA LEU A 150 -16.91 6.27 -11.82
C LEU A 150 -18.32 6.82 -11.63
N THR A 151 -19.01 6.40 -10.58
CA THR A 151 -20.33 6.94 -10.25
C THR A 151 -20.16 8.38 -9.77
N GLU A 152 -21.19 9.20 -9.91
CA GLU A 152 -21.21 10.55 -9.30
C GLU A 152 -20.87 10.47 -7.80
N GLU A 153 -21.34 9.43 -7.12
CA GLU A 153 -21.02 9.18 -5.71
C GLU A 153 -19.53 8.92 -5.43
N ASP A 154 -18.81 8.22 -6.32
CA ASP A 154 -17.36 8.04 -6.21
C ASP A 154 -16.62 9.37 -6.42
N THR A 155 -17.24 10.31 -7.15
CA THR A 155 -16.69 11.67 -7.36
C THR A 155 -16.84 12.53 -6.11
N ASP A 156 -18.00 12.50 -5.46
CA ASP A 156 -18.28 13.28 -4.25
C ASP A 156 -17.35 12.91 -3.10
N ILE A 157 -17.08 11.62 -2.93
CA ILE A 157 -16.18 11.14 -1.87
C ILE A 157 -14.75 11.61 -2.13
N CYS A 158 -14.27 11.51 -3.37
CA CYS A 158 -12.94 12.00 -3.73
C CYS A 158 -12.81 13.51 -3.43
N ASP A 159 -13.80 14.30 -3.83
CA ASP A 159 -13.80 15.74 -3.63
C ASP A 159 -13.80 16.09 -2.15
N ARG A 160 -14.65 15.40 -1.36
CA ARG A 160 -14.72 15.58 0.09
C ARG A 160 -13.41 15.26 0.78
N VAL A 161 -12.74 14.15 0.45
CA VAL A 161 -11.46 13.79 1.10
C VAL A 161 -10.32 14.73 0.69
N LEU A 162 -10.33 15.22 -0.55
CA LEU A 162 -9.33 16.18 -1.04
C LEU A 162 -9.51 17.55 -0.40
N GLU A 163 -10.76 18.00 -0.20
CA GLU A 163 -11.06 19.25 0.51
C GLU A 163 -10.59 19.19 1.98
N GLU A 164 -10.91 18.09 2.68
CA GLU A 164 -10.44 17.87 4.05
C GLU A 164 -8.91 17.86 4.13
N ALA A 165 -8.23 17.22 3.17
CA ALA A 165 -6.77 17.22 3.11
C ALA A 165 -6.19 18.61 2.89
N ALA A 166 -6.76 19.37 1.95
CA ALA A 166 -6.34 20.74 1.68
C ALA A 166 -6.52 21.63 2.92
N ASN A 167 -7.63 21.50 3.63
CA ASN A 167 -7.88 22.25 4.86
C ASN A 167 -6.86 21.93 5.95
N ARG A 168 -6.55 20.65 6.19
CA ARG A 168 -5.53 20.26 7.18
C ARG A 168 -4.13 20.73 6.82
N LEU A 169 -3.75 20.61 5.55
CA LEU A 169 -2.45 21.07 5.08
C LEU A 169 -2.32 22.60 5.22
N ARG A 170 -3.38 23.38 4.94
CA ARG A 170 -3.38 24.84 5.20
C ARG A 170 -3.24 25.16 6.68
N THR A 171 -3.96 24.44 7.55
CA THR A 171 -3.83 24.62 9.01
C THR A 171 -2.40 24.38 9.49
N LEU A 172 -1.74 23.33 8.99
CA LEU A 172 -0.33 23.05 9.30
C LEU A 172 0.60 24.15 8.81
N GLN A 173 0.38 24.68 7.60
CA GLN A 173 1.20 25.75 7.05
C GLN A 173 1.18 27.01 7.93
N HIS A 174 0.07 27.27 8.61
CA HIS A 174 -0.11 28.44 9.47
C HIS A 174 0.39 28.18 10.91
N GLY A 175 0.77 26.93 11.24
CA GLY A 175 1.36 26.56 12.53
C GLY A 175 2.85 26.89 12.60
N ILE A 176 3.27 27.66 13.61
CA ILE A 176 4.63 28.22 13.74
C ILE A 176 5.71 27.16 14.06
N ASN A 177 5.34 25.95 14.49
CA ASN A 177 6.28 24.88 14.84
C ASN A 177 5.84 23.56 14.19
N THR A 178 6.32 23.28 12.98
CA THR A 178 6.19 21.94 12.38
C THR A 178 7.41 21.10 12.75
N SER A 179 7.20 20.01 13.49
CA SER A 179 8.24 19.02 13.78
C SER A 179 8.57 18.18 12.54
N CYS A 180 9.75 17.55 12.49
CA CYS A 180 10.17 16.70 11.37
C CYS A 180 9.17 15.56 11.07
N SER A 181 8.54 14.99 12.11
CA SER A 181 7.50 13.96 11.94
C SER A 181 6.22 14.50 11.31
N GLU A 182 5.85 15.74 11.60
CA GLU A 182 4.68 16.39 10.99
C GLU A 182 4.95 16.75 9.54
N CYS A 183 6.19 17.11 9.18
CA CYS A 183 6.59 17.34 7.79
C CYS A 183 6.47 16.07 6.93
N ALA A 184 6.93 14.92 7.44
CA ALA A 184 6.81 13.65 6.73
C ALA A 184 5.34 13.24 6.52
N ALA A 185 4.50 13.37 7.55
CA ALA A 185 3.07 13.08 7.47
C ALA A 185 2.32 14.05 6.52
N ALA A 186 2.68 15.35 6.55
CA ALA A 186 2.14 16.35 5.63
C ALA A 186 2.58 16.07 4.19
N GLY A 187 3.85 15.70 3.98
CA GLY A 187 4.39 15.30 2.70
C GLY A 187 3.71 14.06 2.14
N GLU A 188 3.46 13.07 2.99
CA GLU A 188 2.68 11.89 2.62
C GLU A 188 1.25 12.28 2.22
N LEU A 189 0.54 13.04 3.06
CA LEU A 189 -0.83 13.48 2.77
C LEU A 189 -0.91 14.28 1.45
N LEU A 190 0.02 15.20 1.22
CA LEU A 190 0.08 16.00 0.00
C LEU A 190 0.32 15.12 -1.23
N ALA A 191 1.27 14.20 -1.17
CA ALA A 191 1.59 13.32 -2.29
C ALA A 191 0.44 12.35 -2.61
N GLU A 192 -0.25 11.81 -1.61
CA GLU A 192 -1.43 10.96 -1.83
C GLU A 192 -2.60 11.76 -2.43
N SER A 193 -2.80 13.00 -1.98
CA SER A 193 -3.85 13.89 -2.50
C SER A 193 -3.59 14.21 -3.97
N LEU A 194 -2.37 14.66 -4.29
CA LEU A 194 -1.94 14.91 -5.67
C LEU A 194 -2.17 13.69 -6.56
N PHE A 195 -1.75 12.52 -6.09
CA PHE A 195 -1.89 11.30 -6.85
C PHE A 195 -3.37 10.93 -7.09
N LEU A 196 -4.25 11.07 -6.10
CA LEU A 196 -5.69 10.86 -6.26
C LEU A 196 -6.29 11.86 -7.28
N SER A 197 -5.94 13.13 -7.21
CA SER A 197 -6.40 14.16 -8.14
C SER A 197 -5.99 13.86 -9.59
N GLN A 198 -4.78 13.33 -9.77
CA GLN A 198 -4.32 12.87 -11.09
C GLN A 198 -5.08 11.66 -11.62
N LEU A 199 -5.38 10.68 -10.75
CA LEU A 199 -6.22 9.55 -11.16
C LEU A 199 -7.59 10.03 -11.64
N ARG A 200 -8.07 11.15 -11.10
CA ARG A 200 -9.33 11.84 -11.46
C ARG A 200 -9.21 12.80 -12.65
N ASN A 201 -8.03 12.99 -13.22
CA ASN A 201 -7.74 14.01 -14.24
C ASN A 201 -8.13 15.44 -13.81
N ARG A 202 -8.05 15.75 -12.51
CA ARG A 202 -8.18 17.12 -12.00
C ARG A 202 -6.80 17.77 -11.91
N SER A 203 -6.73 19.03 -12.32
CA SER A 203 -5.58 19.89 -12.06
C SER A 203 -5.81 20.62 -10.74
N ASP A 204 -5.30 20.05 -9.64
CA ASP A 204 -5.34 20.76 -8.37
C ASP A 204 -4.14 21.70 -8.28
N SER A 205 -4.42 22.98 -8.07
CA SER A 205 -3.39 23.94 -7.72
C SER A 205 -2.94 23.66 -6.29
N VAL A 206 -1.75 23.11 -6.13
CA VAL A 206 -1.09 23.09 -4.82
C VAL A 206 -0.87 24.53 -4.38
N PHE A 207 -1.27 24.85 -3.14
CA PHE A 207 -1.11 26.20 -2.63
C PHE A 207 0.38 26.57 -2.47
N PRO A 208 0.73 27.86 -2.62
CA PRO A 208 2.11 28.31 -2.56
C PRO A 208 2.81 27.83 -1.28
N GLY A 209 4.01 27.27 -1.43
CA GLY A 209 4.82 26.79 -0.32
C GLY A 209 4.62 25.32 0.04
N ALA A 210 3.52 24.62 -0.30
CA ALA A 210 3.32 23.24 0.17
C ALA A 210 4.36 22.21 -0.39
N TYR A 211 5.03 22.54 -1.49
CA TYR A 211 5.95 21.64 -2.18
C TYR A 211 7.20 21.26 -1.37
N HIS A 212 7.58 22.04 -0.34
CA HIS A 212 8.73 21.69 0.51
C HIS A 212 8.50 20.38 1.28
N TRP A 213 7.27 20.11 1.73
CA TRP A 213 6.94 18.86 2.44
C TRP A 213 7.07 17.60 1.57
N ILE A 214 7.05 17.74 0.24
CA ILE A 214 7.19 16.59 -0.67
C ILE A 214 8.58 15.95 -0.54
N GLU A 215 9.60 16.71 -0.14
CA GLU A 215 10.94 16.19 0.05
C GLU A 215 11.03 15.21 1.23
N ASP A 216 10.23 15.47 2.27
CA ASP A 216 10.09 14.64 3.46
C ASP A 216 9.11 13.45 3.28
N ALA A 217 8.37 13.43 2.18
CA ALA A 217 7.42 12.36 1.90
C ALA A 217 8.14 11.00 1.71
N PRO A 218 7.51 9.89 2.14
CA PRO A 218 8.11 8.56 2.00
C PRO A 218 8.28 8.18 0.52
N ILE A 219 9.29 7.33 0.25
CA ILE A 219 9.70 6.91 -1.10
C ILE A 219 8.50 6.47 -1.93
N GLY A 220 7.59 5.67 -1.33
CA GLY A 220 6.41 5.17 -2.04
C GLY A 220 5.52 6.28 -2.58
N SER A 221 5.26 7.31 -1.77
CA SER A 221 4.41 8.45 -2.15
C SER A 221 5.06 9.29 -3.24
N ARG A 222 6.37 9.53 -3.14
CA ARG A 222 7.12 10.26 -4.16
C ARG A 222 7.22 9.50 -5.48
N VAL A 223 7.40 8.18 -5.46
CA VAL A 223 7.36 7.33 -6.66
C VAL A 223 6.02 7.49 -7.40
N ARG A 224 4.91 7.60 -6.66
CA ARG A 224 3.57 7.72 -7.25
C ARG A 224 3.38 9.01 -8.04
N ILE A 225 3.88 10.12 -7.51
CA ILE A 225 3.81 11.44 -8.13
C ILE A 225 5.09 11.81 -8.90
N SER A 226 5.99 10.86 -9.15
CA SER A 226 7.32 11.11 -9.73
C SER A 226 7.31 11.97 -10.99
N HIS A 227 6.30 11.82 -11.84
CA HIS A 227 6.14 12.60 -13.07
C HIS A 227 5.74 14.07 -12.84
N LEU A 228 5.19 14.41 -11.67
CA LEU A 228 4.93 15.79 -11.23
C LEU A 228 6.15 16.46 -10.58
N LEU A 229 7.14 15.67 -10.15
CA LEU A 229 8.30 16.18 -9.46
C LEU A 229 9.21 16.95 -10.42
N SER A 230 9.85 18.01 -9.90
CA SER A 230 10.94 18.69 -10.61
C SER A 230 12.13 17.74 -10.82
N ASN A 231 13.05 18.10 -11.71
CA ASN A 231 14.25 17.27 -11.96
C ASN A 231 15.10 17.10 -10.70
N ASP A 232 15.27 18.15 -9.89
CA ASP A 232 16.01 18.07 -8.63
C ASP A 232 15.32 17.13 -7.63
N GLN A 233 13.99 17.21 -7.52
CA GLN A 233 13.22 16.32 -6.67
C GLN A 233 13.25 14.86 -7.15
N LYS A 234 13.35 14.62 -8.47
CA LYS A 234 13.56 13.26 -9.02
C LYS A 234 14.94 12.74 -8.64
N LEU A 235 16.00 13.55 -8.74
CA LEU A 235 17.34 13.16 -8.33
C LEU A 235 17.41 12.82 -6.84
N ILE A 236 16.71 13.58 -5.98
CA ILE A 236 16.60 13.26 -4.55
C ILE A 236 15.88 11.92 -4.35
N LEU A 237 14.78 11.68 -5.07
CA LEU A 237 14.04 10.41 -4.99
C LEU A 237 14.93 9.23 -5.40
N GLU A 238 15.73 9.35 -6.45
CA GLU A 238 16.64 8.31 -6.89
C GLU A 238 17.70 7.99 -5.84
N LYS A 239 18.25 9.02 -5.17
CA LYS A 239 19.17 8.85 -4.04
C LYS A 239 18.50 8.15 -2.86
N GLN A 240 17.25 8.50 -2.54
CA GLN A 240 16.46 7.83 -1.51
C GLN A 240 16.22 6.35 -1.85
N ILE A 241 15.85 6.04 -3.09
CA ILE A 241 15.70 4.65 -3.56
C ILE A 241 17.04 3.89 -3.44
N ALA A 242 18.15 4.50 -3.84
CA ALA A 242 19.47 3.89 -3.75
C ALA A 242 19.92 3.61 -2.30
N ALA A 243 19.44 4.40 -1.33
CA ALA A 243 19.73 4.22 0.09
C ALA A 243 18.72 3.32 0.84
N ALA A 244 17.52 3.10 0.27
CA ALA A 244 16.41 2.40 0.92
C ALA A 244 16.77 1.00 1.45
N THR A 245 16.19 0.58 2.55
CA THR A 245 16.32 -0.80 3.04
C THR A 245 15.55 -1.78 2.14
N TYR A 246 15.88 -3.08 2.23
CA TYR A 246 15.15 -4.12 1.50
C TYR A 246 13.63 -4.05 1.77
N ALA A 247 13.24 -3.78 3.01
CA ALA A 247 11.84 -3.73 3.43
C ALA A 247 11.10 -2.52 2.86
N GLU A 248 11.73 -1.34 2.85
CA GLU A 248 11.19 -0.15 2.20
C GLU A 248 10.99 -0.37 0.71
N THR A 249 12.03 -0.86 0.02
CA THR A 249 11.98 -1.16 -1.41
C THR A 249 10.85 -2.15 -1.73
N LEU A 250 10.73 -3.24 -0.96
CA LEU A 250 9.68 -4.23 -1.16
C LEU A 250 8.28 -3.68 -0.83
N SER A 251 8.16 -2.80 0.17
CA SER A 251 6.90 -2.10 0.47
C SER A 251 6.44 -1.26 -0.72
N VAL A 252 7.34 -0.47 -1.32
CA VAL A 252 7.04 0.34 -2.51
C VAL A 252 6.60 -0.54 -3.68
N LEU A 253 7.35 -1.61 -3.97
CA LEU A 253 7.01 -2.56 -5.03
C LEU A 253 5.64 -3.23 -4.80
N ARG A 254 5.32 -3.60 -3.55
CA ARG A 254 4.01 -4.15 -3.18
C ARG A 254 2.88 -3.15 -3.47
N TYR A 255 3.08 -1.87 -3.12
CA TYR A 255 2.09 -0.85 -3.43
C TYR A 255 1.87 -0.75 -4.94
N ILE A 256 2.94 -0.66 -5.74
CA ILE A 256 2.82 -0.61 -7.21
C ILE A 256 2.09 -1.85 -7.75
N TYR A 257 2.41 -3.04 -7.21
CA TYR A 257 1.75 -4.30 -7.56
C TYR A 257 0.23 -4.24 -7.33
N HIS A 258 -0.24 -3.73 -6.18
CA HIS A 258 -1.68 -3.68 -5.88
C HIS A 258 -2.42 -2.59 -6.64
N MET A 259 -1.76 -1.47 -6.96
CA MET A 259 -2.34 -0.34 -7.69
C MET A 259 -2.74 -0.72 -9.12
N ARG A 260 -2.11 -1.74 -9.71
CA ARG A 260 -2.28 -2.11 -11.13
C ARG A 260 -2.06 -0.94 -12.10
N HIS A 261 -1.28 0.07 -11.68
CA HIS A 261 -0.95 1.24 -12.48
C HIS A 261 0.41 1.06 -13.16
N ASN A 262 0.58 1.63 -14.35
CA ASN A 262 1.84 1.61 -15.11
C ASN A 262 2.87 2.60 -14.55
N GLN A 263 3.21 2.54 -13.27
CA GLN A 263 4.35 3.28 -12.71
C GLN A 263 5.65 2.52 -12.99
N GLN A 264 5.99 2.40 -14.28
CA GLN A 264 7.12 1.62 -14.77
C GLN A 264 8.47 2.33 -14.56
N THR A 265 8.46 3.66 -14.41
CA THR A 265 9.65 4.54 -14.39
C THR A 265 10.70 4.10 -13.37
N HIS A 266 10.27 3.73 -12.16
CA HIS A 266 11.17 3.40 -11.06
C HIS A 266 11.31 1.89 -10.82
N LEU A 267 10.65 1.03 -11.59
CA LEU A 267 10.72 -0.42 -11.39
C LEU A 267 12.15 -0.94 -11.50
N GLN A 268 12.91 -0.48 -12.49
CA GLN A 268 14.31 -0.86 -12.63
C GLN A 268 15.13 -0.50 -11.39
N GLN A 269 15.05 0.75 -10.92
CA GLN A 269 15.79 1.24 -9.75
C GLN A 269 15.41 0.48 -8.47
N LEU A 270 14.12 0.25 -8.25
CA LEU A 270 13.60 -0.52 -7.11
C LEU A 270 14.11 -1.97 -7.15
N PHE A 271 14.04 -2.65 -8.29
CA PHE A 271 14.54 -4.02 -8.40
C PHE A 271 16.08 -4.10 -8.30
N THR A 272 16.81 -3.13 -8.84
CA THR A 272 18.27 -3.02 -8.63
C THR A 272 18.59 -2.92 -7.15
N ARG A 273 17.88 -2.05 -6.43
CA ARG A 273 18.09 -1.88 -4.98
C ARG A 273 17.75 -3.15 -4.21
N LEU A 274 16.65 -3.81 -4.57
CA LEU A 274 16.23 -5.07 -3.95
C LEU A 274 17.28 -6.15 -4.13
N CYS A 275 17.87 -6.26 -5.32
CA CYS A 275 18.97 -7.19 -5.63
C CYS A 275 20.23 -6.88 -4.81
N ALA A 276 20.59 -5.60 -4.69
CA ALA A 276 21.77 -5.15 -3.94
C ALA A 276 21.64 -5.38 -2.42
N THR A 277 20.42 -5.49 -1.90
CA THR A 277 20.14 -5.65 -0.47
C THR A 277 19.64 -7.05 -0.09
N THR A 278 19.73 -8.03 -0.99
CA THR A 278 19.25 -9.41 -0.79
C THR A 278 19.78 -10.09 0.48
N GLY A 279 21.00 -9.79 0.91
CA GLY A 279 21.60 -10.29 2.16
C GLY A 279 20.86 -9.86 3.45
N GLN A 280 20.00 -8.84 3.39
CA GLN A 280 19.20 -8.32 4.51
C GLN A 280 17.76 -8.84 4.50
N SER A 281 17.44 -9.80 3.64
CA SER A 281 16.07 -10.28 3.40
C SER A 281 15.74 -11.60 4.12
N THR A 282 14.45 -11.82 4.39
CA THR A 282 13.95 -13.09 4.95
C THR A 282 13.50 -14.03 3.83
N ARG A 283 13.28 -15.33 4.13
CA ARG A 283 12.71 -16.28 3.15
C ARG A 283 11.36 -15.81 2.60
N MET A 284 10.51 -15.21 3.44
CA MET A 284 9.21 -14.72 2.97
C MET A 284 9.34 -13.45 2.14
N CYS A 285 10.18 -12.50 2.55
CA CYS A 285 10.41 -11.29 1.77
C CYS A 285 11.00 -11.62 0.39
N ARG A 286 11.79 -12.70 0.29
CA ARG A 286 12.25 -13.24 -1.00
C ARG A 286 11.15 -13.91 -1.81
N ALA A 287 10.29 -14.70 -1.16
CA ALA A 287 9.13 -15.30 -1.84
C ALA A 287 8.22 -14.21 -2.43
N GLU A 288 7.89 -13.19 -1.63
CA GLU A 288 7.11 -12.05 -2.07
C GLU A 288 7.80 -11.23 -3.17
N ALA A 289 9.11 -11.00 -3.04
CA ALA A 289 9.88 -10.31 -4.09
C ALA A 289 9.84 -11.07 -5.42
N ASN A 290 9.94 -12.40 -5.40
CA ASN A 290 9.80 -13.23 -6.59
C ASN A 290 8.36 -13.21 -7.14
N GLU A 291 7.34 -13.30 -6.29
CA GLU A 291 5.94 -13.19 -6.74
C GLU A 291 5.66 -11.82 -7.39
N THR A 292 6.22 -10.76 -6.82
CA THR A 292 6.11 -9.40 -7.34
C THR A 292 6.87 -9.25 -8.66
N LEU A 293 8.07 -9.83 -8.77
CA LEU A 293 8.85 -9.88 -10.01
C LEU A 293 8.10 -10.64 -11.12
N ASP A 294 7.61 -11.84 -10.81
CA ASP A 294 6.88 -12.69 -11.74
C ASP A 294 5.56 -12.04 -12.19
N HIS A 295 4.94 -11.22 -11.33
CA HIS A 295 3.81 -10.38 -11.73
C HIS A 295 4.21 -9.32 -12.76
N PHE A 296 5.23 -8.50 -12.48
CA PHE A 296 5.63 -7.44 -13.40
C PHE A 296 6.15 -7.96 -14.74
N ILE A 297 6.85 -9.10 -14.75
CA ILE A 297 7.24 -9.80 -15.99
C ILE A 297 5.99 -10.15 -16.80
N ARG A 298 4.99 -10.81 -16.20
CA ARG A 298 3.75 -11.17 -16.89
C ARG A 298 2.97 -9.94 -17.39
N THR A 299 2.93 -8.88 -16.60
CA THR A 299 2.26 -7.63 -16.97
C THR A 299 2.94 -6.96 -18.16
N LEU A 300 4.27 -6.93 -18.21
CA LEU A 300 5.05 -6.38 -19.33
C LEU A 300 5.00 -7.26 -20.58
N GLN A 301 4.85 -8.59 -20.43
CA GLN A 301 4.68 -9.52 -21.55
C GLN A 301 3.28 -9.49 -22.17
N SER A 302 2.28 -8.97 -21.47
CA SER A 302 0.90 -8.94 -21.96
C SER A 302 0.80 -8.05 -23.21
N PRO A 303 0.09 -8.49 -24.28
CA PRO A 303 -0.09 -7.71 -25.51
C PRO A 303 -0.80 -6.36 -25.28
N HIS A 304 -1.48 -6.18 -24.16
CA HIS A 304 -2.08 -4.91 -23.74
C HIS A 304 -1.04 -3.92 -23.17
N GLY A 305 0.13 -4.39 -22.73
CA GLY A 305 1.25 -3.56 -22.27
C GLY A 305 2.02 -2.85 -23.41
N HIS A 306 1.81 -3.29 -24.66
CA HIS A 306 2.52 -2.82 -25.85
C HIS A 306 1.75 -1.76 -26.67
N LYS A 307 0.55 -1.34 -26.26
CA LYS A 307 -0.32 -0.43 -27.04
C LYS A 307 0.13 1.06 -27.06
N ARG A 308 1.37 1.39 -26.68
CA ARG A 308 1.92 2.75 -26.83
C ARG A 308 3.19 2.69 -27.68
N VAL A 309 3.08 3.17 -28.91
CA VAL A 309 4.08 3.06 -30.00
C VAL A 309 5.44 3.71 -29.67
N HIS A 310 5.54 4.53 -28.62
CA HIS A 310 6.81 5.12 -28.14
C HIS A 310 7.34 4.56 -26.81
N SER A 311 6.64 3.61 -26.18
CA SER A 311 7.10 2.96 -24.94
C SER A 311 7.62 1.54 -25.15
N ASN A 312 7.66 1.03 -26.38
CA ASN A 312 8.01 -0.36 -26.64
C ASN A 312 9.46 -0.70 -26.30
N ASP A 313 10.42 0.19 -26.57
CA ASP A 313 11.84 -0.11 -26.34
C ASP A 313 12.21 -0.04 -24.85
N ILE A 314 11.70 0.96 -24.11
CA ILE A 314 11.91 1.09 -22.66
C ILE A 314 11.26 -0.09 -21.92
N ASN A 315 10.04 -0.49 -22.32
CA ASN A 315 9.35 -1.63 -21.71
C ASN A 315 10.04 -2.96 -22.04
N LYS A 316 10.62 -3.09 -23.23
CA LYS A 316 11.40 -4.26 -23.63
C LYS A 316 12.70 -4.35 -22.82
N ALA A 317 13.44 -3.26 -22.70
CA ALA A 317 14.66 -3.21 -21.87
C ALA A 317 14.36 -3.53 -20.40
N LEU A 318 13.29 -2.96 -19.84
CA LEU A 318 12.84 -3.27 -18.48
C LEU A 318 12.45 -4.76 -18.37
N LEU A 319 11.69 -5.31 -19.31
CA LEU A 319 11.30 -6.71 -19.32
C LEU A 319 12.52 -7.64 -19.36
N GLU A 320 13.47 -7.38 -20.25
CA GLU A 320 14.73 -8.14 -20.36
C GLU A 320 15.53 -8.08 -19.05
N TYR A 321 15.59 -6.90 -18.43
CA TYR A 321 16.22 -6.71 -17.12
C TYR A 321 15.55 -7.56 -16.02
N LEU A 322 14.22 -7.52 -15.91
CA LEU A 322 13.47 -8.29 -14.92
C LEU A 322 13.61 -9.81 -15.15
N ILE A 323 13.59 -10.27 -16.42
CA ILE A 323 13.86 -11.67 -16.78
C ILE A 323 15.30 -12.05 -16.38
N GLY A 324 16.28 -11.16 -16.58
CA GLY A 324 17.66 -11.34 -16.16
C GLY A 324 17.78 -11.56 -14.65
N ILE A 325 17.12 -10.74 -13.84
CA ILE A 325 17.03 -10.93 -12.38
C ILE A 325 16.45 -12.31 -12.07
N ARG A 326 15.33 -12.67 -12.71
CA ARG A 326 14.65 -13.96 -12.45
C ARG A 326 15.53 -15.16 -12.77
N ARG A 327 16.26 -15.13 -13.89
CA ARG A 327 17.17 -16.18 -14.34
C ARG A 327 18.42 -16.31 -13.47
N SER A 328 18.98 -15.18 -13.02
CA SER A 328 20.18 -15.17 -12.17
C SER A 328 19.96 -15.80 -10.79
N GLY A 329 18.70 -15.86 -10.35
CA GLY A 329 18.32 -16.32 -9.01
C GLY A 329 18.85 -15.42 -7.89
N VAL A 330 19.27 -14.17 -8.19
CA VAL A 330 19.87 -13.26 -7.21
C VAL A 330 18.95 -13.00 -6.02
N LEU A 331 17.64 -12.86 -6.24
CA LEU A 331 16.64 -12.71 -5.17
C LEU A 331 16.49 -13.97 -4.30
N ASN A 332 16.96 -15.13 -4.77
CA ASN A 332 16.95 -16.38 -4.01
C ASN A 332 18.24 -16.57 -3.21
N ARG A 333 19.33 -15.89 -3.57
CA ARG A 333 20.61 -15.96 -2.84
C ARG A 333 20.40 -15.36 -1.45
N GLY A 334 20.63 -16.16 -0.42
CA GLY A 334 20.46 -15.73 0.95
C GLY A 334 21.79 -15.42 1.59
N HIS A 335 21.79 -14.49 2.54
CA HIS A 335 22.65 -14.65 3.70
C HIS A 335 22.14 -15.87 4.47
N VAL A 336 23.04 -16.77 4.91
CA VAL A 336 22.73 -17.74 5.98
C VAL A 336 22.65 -16.94 7.28
N SER A 337 21.65 -16.07 7.39
CA SER A 337 21.28 -15.53 8.69
C SER A 337 20.57 -16.66 9.43
N SER A 338 21.25 -17.22 10.44
CA SER A 338 20.64 -18.07 11.46
C SER A 338 19.52 -17.35 12.25
N HIS A 339 19.20 -16.10 11.92
CA HIS A 339 18.21 -15.28 12.60
C HIS A 339 17.18 -14.59 11.67
N ARG A 340 15.96 -15.12 11.80
CA ARG A 340 14.70 -14.44 12.19
C ARG A 340 14.18 -13.28 11.32
N TRP A 341 12.86 -13.30 11.16
CA TRP A 341 12.04 -12.41 10.35
C TRP A 341 12.18 -10.95 10.80
N ASN A 342 12.38 -10.05 9.86
CA ASN A 342 12.26 -8.60 10.02
C ASN A 342 11.45 -8.06 8.84
N TYR A 343 10.18 -7.76 9.05
CA TYR A 343 9.69 -6.48 8.54
C TYR A 343 10.05 -5.47 9.64
N PRO A 344 11.02 -4.58 9.44
CA PRO A 344 11.10 -3.41 10.30
C PRO A 344 9.79 -2.64 10.14
N VAL A 345 9.05 -2.50 11.24
CA VAL A 345 8.03 -1.47 11.38
C VAL A 345 8.78 -0.15 11.27
N MET A 346 8.64 0.55 10.14
CA MET A 346 9.07 1.92 10.06
C MET A 346 7.96 2.77 10.68
N PHE A 347 8.31 3.45 11.77
CA PHE A 347 7.56 4.61 12.25
C PHE A 347 8.08 5.84 11.53
#